data_AF-A0AAV6BL92-F1
#
_entry.id   AF-A0AAV6BL92-F1
#
_cell.length_a   1.000
_cell.length_b   1.000
_cell.length_c   1.000
_cell.angle_alpha   90.00
_cell.angle_beta   90.00
_cell.angle_gamma   90.00
#
_symmetry.space_group_name_H-M   'P 1'
#
loop_
_entity.id
_entity.type
_entity.pdbx_description
1 polymer ?
#
loop_
_entity_poly.entity_id
_entity_poly.type
_entity_poly.pdbx_seq_one_letter_code
_entity_poly.pdbx_strand_id
1 'polypeptide(L)' 'MVGQRMVTGQVTQVDHTTGVFTLKTPDSRTLDLRAQPSAVAGLNPGDTVTVQITAPAR' A
#
# COMPACT_ATOMS: atom_id res chain seq x y z
N MET A 1 -14.86 8.24 -15.08
CA MET A 1 -13.39 8.32 -15.22
C MET A 1 -12.78 7.67 -14.00
N VAL A 2 -11.69 6.93 -14.13
CA VAL A 2 -11.01 6.33 -12.97
C VAL A 2 -9.79 7.18 -12.66
N GLY A 3 -9.69 7.68 -11.43
CA GLY A 3 -8.55 8.45 -10.97
C GLY A 3 -7.42 7.52 -10.56
N GLN A 4 -6.27 7.62 -11.23
CA GLN A 4 -5.05 6.94 -10.81
C GLN A 4 -4.22 7.90 -9.96
N ARG A 5 -3.80 7.45 -8.79
CA ARG A 5 -2.91 8.20 -7.90
C ARG A 5 -1.77 7.30 -7.46
N MET A 6 -0.55 7.79 -7.58
CA MET A 6 0.62 7.16 -7.00
C MET A 6 0.80 7.66 -5.57
N VAL A 7 1.02 6.73 -4.65
CA VAL A 7 1.31 7.03 -3.25
C VAL A 7 2.60 6.32 -2.88
N THR A 8 3.60 7.08 -2.46
CA THR A 8 4.85 6.54 -1.91
C THR A 8 4.77 6.60 -0.38
N GLY A 9 5.20 5.55 0.29
CA GLY A 9 5.21 5.50 1.74
C GLY A 9 6.03 4.33 2.29
N GLN A 10 6.14 4.28 3.61
CA GLN A 10 6.85 3.23 4.31
C GLN A 10 5.89 2.15 4.78
N VAL A 11 6.21 0.88 4.53
CA VAL A 11 5.47 -0.25 5.09
C VAL A 11 5.68 -0.28 6.60
N THR A 12 4.59 -0.25 7.37
CA THR A 12 4.67 -0.34 8.85
C THR A 12 4.22 -1.69 9.37
N GLN A 13 3.38 -2.39 8.60
CA GLN A 13 2.88 -3.72 8.92
C GLN A 13 2.52 -4.47 7.64
N VAL A 14 2.68 -5.79 7.64
CA VAL A 14 2.30 -6.66 6.53
C VAL A 14 1.81 -8.00 7.08
N ASP A 15 0.74 -8.50 6.51
CA ASP A 15 0.24 -9.86 6.66
C ASP A 15 0.33 -10.55 5.29
N HIS A 16 1.36 -11.38 5.16
CA HIS A 16 1.63 -12.15 3.93
C HIS A 16 0.59 -13.23 3.65
N THR A 17 -0.20 -13.64 4.66
CA THR A 17 -1.24 -14.66 4.50
C THR A 17 -2.45 -14.04 3.80
N THR A 18 -2.88 -12.87 4.26
CA THR A 18 -4.09 -12.21 3.76
C THR A 18 -3.83 -11.20 2.63
N GLY A 19 -2.57 -10.81 2.44
CA GLY A 19 -2.17 -9.79 1.47
C GLY A 19 -2.44 -8.36 1.95
N VAL A 20 -2.67 -8.16 3.25
CA VAL A 20 -2.94 -6.85 3.85
C VAL A 20 -1.65 -6.21 4.32
N PHE A 21 -1.45 -4.93 4.03
CA PHE A 21 -0.31 -4.18 4.54
C PHE A 21 -0.69 -2.73 4.82
N THR A 22 0.01 -2.13 5.76
CA THR A 22 -0.18 -0.73 6.17
C THR A 22 0.98 0.10 5.64
N LEU A 23 0.63 1.21 4.98
CA LEU A 23 1.57 2.17 4.43
C LEU A 23 1.49 3.49 5.21
N LYS A 24 2.60 3.97 5.77
CA LYS A 24 2.73 5.32 6.31
C LYS A 24 3.16 6.28 5.21
N THR A 25 2.32 7.27 4.91
CA THR A 25 2.60 8.30 3.90
C THR A 25 3.42 9.46 4.50
N PRO A 26 4.06 10.31 3.66
CA PRO A 26 4.89 11.43 4.12
C PRO A 26 4.16 12.44 4.99
N ASP A 27 2.85 12.62 4.79
CA ASP A 27 1.99 13.45 5.63
C ASP A 27 1.53 12.75 6.92
N SER A 28 2.23 11.68 7.31
CA SER A 28 2.00 10.89 8.53
C SER A 28 0.64 10.21 8.64
N ARG A 29 -0.12 10.11 7.54
CA ARG A 29 -1.30 9.26 7.48
C ARG A 29 -0.92 7.80 7.27
N THR A 30 -1.76 6.89 7.71
CA THR A 30 -1.65 5.47 7.42
C THR A 30 -2.73 5.05 6.45
N LEU A 31 -2.39 4.11 5.57
CA LEU A 31 -3.29 3.56 4.58
C LEU A 31 -3.21 2.04 4.65
N ASP A 32 -4.33 1.39 4.95
CA ASP A 32 -4.44 -0.06 4.90
C ASP A 32 -4.82 -0.47 3.48
N LEU A 33 -3.98 -1.29 2.88
CA LEU A 33 -4.09 -1.73 1.50
C LEU A 33 -4.16 -3.24 1.45
N ARG A 34 -4.93 -3.74 0.50
CA ARG A 34 -5.04 -5.17 0.22
C ARG A 34 -4.57 -5.44 -1.20
N ALA A 35 -3.66 -6.38 -1.33
CA ALA A 35 -3.18 -6.92 -2.59
C ALA A 35 -3.26 -8.45 -2.59
N GLN A 36 -2.87 -9.07 -3.70
CA GLN A 36 -2.68 -10.52 -3.72
C GLN A 36 -1.49 -10.90 -2.81
N PRO A 37 -1.55 -12.03 -2.08
CA PRO A 37 -0.45 -12.48 -1.22
C PRO A 37 0.91 -12.55 -1.93
N SER A 38 0.93 -12.98 -3.20
CA SER A 38 2.15 -13.03 -4.03
C SER A 38 2.78 -11.66 -4.26
N ALA A 39 2.00 -10.58 -4.30
CA ALA A 39 2.48 -9.22 -4.51
C ALA A 39 3.13 -8.62 -3.26
N VAL A 40 2.79 -9.12 -2.07
CA VAL A 40 3.35 -8.65 -0.79
C VAL A 40 4.37 -9.62 -0.20
N ALA A 41 4.66 -10.75 -0.86
CA ALA A 41 5.53 -11.80 -0.34
C ALA A 41 6.95 -11.33 0.01
N GLY A 42 7.44 -10.27 -0.65
CA GLY A 42 8.76 -9.67 -0.40
C GLY A 42 8.74 -8.37 0.41
N LEU A 43 7.57 -7.89 0.86
CA LEU A 43 7.47 -6.64 1.61
C LEU A 43 7.81 -6.85 3.07
N ASN A 44 8.57 -5.94 3.67
CA ASN A 44 8.90 -5.95 5.08
C ASN A 44 8.57 -4.60 5.72
N PRO A 45 8.25 -4.56 7.03
CA PRO A 45 8.20 -3.29 7.75
C PRO A 45 9.53 -2.54 7.62
N GLY A 46 9.45 -1.25 7.30
CA GLY A 46 10.60 -0.40 7.01
C GLY A 46 10.83 -0.14 5.51
N ASP A 47 10.32 -1.01 4.64
CA ASP A 47 10.45 -0.85 3.19
C ASP A 47 9.74 0.42 2.71
N THR A 48 10.37 1.13 1.78
CA THR A 48 9.72 2.24 1.07
C THR A 48 9.18 1.73 -0.25
N VAL A 49 7.88 1.88 -0.47
CA VAL A 49 7.21 1.41 -1.68
C VAL A 49 6.35 2.50 -2.30
N THR A 50 6.15 2.39 -3.61
CA THR A 50 5.19 3.22 -4.35
C THR A 50 4.05 2.34 -4.83
N VAL A 51 2.82 2.70 -4.48
CA VAL A 51 1.61 1.99 -4.88
C VAL A 51 0.78 2.85 -5.83
N GLN A 52 0.17 2.22 -6.82
CA GLN A 52 -0.80 2.87 -7.69
C GLN A 52 -2.21 2.55 -7.20
N ILE A 53 -2.90 3.56 -6.70
CA ILE A 53 -4.29 3.47 -6.27
C ILE A 53 -5.18 3.89 -7.44
N THR A 54 -6.13 3.03 -7.77
CA THR A 54 -7.12 3.28 -8.80
C THR A 54 -8.47 3.41 -8.11
N ALA A 55 -9.01 4.62 -8.05
CA ALA A 55 -10.31 4.90 -7.42
C ALA A 55 -11.29 5.48 -8.44
N PRO A 56 -12.60 5.20 -8.34
CA PRO A 56 -13.58 5.90 -9.16
C PRO A 56 -13.45 7.42 -8.92
N ALA A 57 -13.42 8.21 -9.99
CA ALA A 57 -13.48 9.67 -9.86
C ALA A 57 -14.80 10.03 -9.16
N ARG A 58 -14.71 10.78 -8.07
CA ARG A 58 -15.85 11.26 -7.30
C ARG A 58 -16.26 12.64 -7.77
#